data_AF-A0A1J5H620-F1
#
_entry.id   AF-A0A1J5H620-F1
#
_cell.length_a   1.000
_cell.length_b   1.000
_cell.length_c   1.000
_cell.angle_alpha   90.00
_cell.angle_beta   90.00
_cell.angle_gamma   90.00
#
_symmetry.space_group_name_H-M   'P 1'
#
loop_
_entity.id
_entity.type
_entity.pdbx_description
1 polymer ?
#
loop_
_entity_poly.entity_id
_entity_poly.type
_entity_poly.pdbx_seq_one_letter_code
_entity_poly.pdbx_strand_id
1 'polypeptide(L)'
;MLYETRFLIALLFTSLIEVPVAYVLMRFLFKVKDRFRILTVAVLTSLVTLPYLWFVLPPYVDARLYVVSGEFLVVISEALLICMLLKLRLDKAFFVSLVANSASYFFGVLFL
;
A
#
# COMPACT_ATOMS: atom_id res chain seq x y z
N MET A 1 -5.40 24.42 4.39
CA MET A 1 -5.93 23.07 4.69
C MET A 1 -5.17 22.52 5.87
N LEU A 2 -5.86 21.86 6.79
CA LEU A 2 -5.26 21.14 7.91
C LEU A 2 -4.48 19.92 7.37
N TYR A 3 -3.47 19.46 8.11
CA TYR A 3 -2.60 18.34 7.72
C TYR A 3 -3.42 17.07 7.42
N GLU A 4 -4.43 16.82 8.23
CA GLU A 4 -5.36 15.71 8.18
C GLU A 4 -6.17 15.69 6.88
N THR A 5 -6.56 16.87 6.37
CA THR A 5 -7.28 16.96 5.09
C THR A 5 -6.38 16.59 3.92
N ARG A 6 -5.13 17.03 3.92
CA ARG A 6 -4.15 16.67 2.89
C ARG A 6 -3.84 15.17 2.93
N PHE A 7 -3.64 14.64 4.14
CA PHE A 7 -3.48 13.21 4.36
C PHE A 7 -4.66 12.41 3.80
N LEU A 8 -5.90 12.81 4.09
CA LEU A 8 -7.08 12.09 3.62
C LEU A 8 -7.18 12.09 2.10
N ILE A 9 -6.89 13.22 1.45
CA ILE A 9 -6.86 13.31 -0.02
C ILE A 9 -5.77 12.39 -0.60
N ALA A 10 -4.56 12.41 -0.01
CA ALA A 10 -3.47 11.54 -0.44
C ALA A 10 -3.80 10.05 -0.22
N LEU A 11 -4.43 9.70 0.89
CA LEU A 11 -4.87 8.33 1.19
C LEU A 11 -5.90 7.82 0.17
N LEU A 12 -6.90 8.66 -0.15
CA LEU A 12 -7.91 8.33 -1.16
C LEU A 12 -7.28 8.18 -2.55
N PHE A 13 -6.38 9.09 -2.93
CA PHE A 13 -5.67 9.03 -4.21
C PHE A 13 -4.80 7.77 -4.33
N THR A 14 -4.04 7.47 -3.28
CA THR A 14 -3.20 6.26 -3.20
C THR A 14 -4.05 5.00 -3.32
N SER A 15 -5.16 4.93 -2.56
CA SER A 15 -6.09 3.80 -2.60
C SER A 15 -6.73 3.62 -3.98
N LEU A 16 -7.02 4.72 -4.69
CA LEU A 16 -7.57 4.70 -6.05
C LEU A 16 -6.61 4.04 -7.06
N ILE A 17 -5.30 4.08 -6.81
CA ILE A 17 -4.28 3.50 -7.69
C ILE A 17 -3.89 2.10 -7.25
N GLU A 18 -3.63 1.91 -5.96
CA GLU A 18 -3.14 0.63 -5.42
C GLU A 18 -4.18 -0.46 -5.54
N VAL A 19 -5.46 -0.17 -5.24
CA VAL A 19 -6.50 -1.18 -5.24
C VAL A 19 -6.69 -1.79 -6.64
N PRO A 20 -6.81 -1.02 -7.74
CA PRO A 20 -6.85 -1.58 -9.09
C PRO A 20 -5.59 -2.35 -9.46
N VAL A 21 -4.39 -1.83 -9.16
CA VAL A 21 -3.12 -2.49 -9.50
C VAL A 21 -3.02 -3.84 -8.78
N ALA A 22 -3.23 -3.84 -7.47
CA ALA A 22 -3.22 -5.03 -6.63
C ALA A 22 -4.28 -6.03 -7.08
N TYR A 23 -5.50 -5.56 -7.40
CA TYR A 23 -6.57 -6.40 -7.93
C TYR A 23 -6.17 -7.07 -9.24
N VAL A 24 -5.63 -6.32 -10.20
CA VAL A 24 -5.21 -6.86 -11.50
C VAL A 24 -4.12 -7.92 -11.32
N LEU A 25 -3.09 -7.64 -10.52
CA LEU A 25 -2.00 -8.59 -10.25
C LEU A 25 -2.53 -9.87 -9.59
N MET A 26 -3.31 -9.74 -8.53
CA MET A 26 -3.83 -10.91 -7.81
C MET A 26 -4.81 -11.73 -8.64
N ARG A 27 -5.67 -11.06 -9.43
CA ARG A 27 -6.69 -11.72 -10.24
C ARG A 27 -6.12 -12.39 -11.47
N PHE A 28 -5.30 -11.68 -12.25
CA PHE A 28 -4.87 -12.13 -13.57
C PHE A 28 -3.50 -12.83 -13.53
N LEU A 29 -2.55 -12.32 -12.75
CA LEU A 29 -1.22 -12.92 -12.66
C LEU A 29 -1.19 -14.12 -11.71
N PHE A 30 -1.76 -13.96 -10.51
CA PHE A 30 -1.75 -15.01 -9.48
C PHE A 30 -3.02 -15.87 -9.40
N LYS A 31 -4.03 -15.55 -10.23
CA LYS A 31 -5.26 -16.35 -10.41
C LYS A 31 -6.06 -16.59 -9.12
N VAL A 32 -6.05 -15.63 -8.21
CA VAL A 32 -6.88 -15.69 -6.99
C VAL A 32 -8.36 -15.65 -7.39
N LYS A 33 -9.13 -16.65 -6.94
CA LYS A 33 -10.52 -16.86 -7.40
C LYS A 33 -11.52 -15.90 -6.77
N ASP A 34 -11.35 -15.62 -5.48
CA ASP A 34 -12.29 -14.84 -4.67
C ASP A 34 -12.07 -13.34 -4.87
N ARG A 35 -12.99 -12.70 -5.63
CA ARG A 35 -12.88 -11.29 -6.00
C ARG A 35 -13.11 -10.36 -4.83
N PHE A 36 -14.06 -10.70 -3.96
CA PHE A 36 -14.40 -9.89 -2.79
C PHE A 36 -13.23 -9.87 -1.83
N ARG A 37 -12.61 -11.04 -1.59
CA ARG A 37 -11.44 -11.12 -0.73
C ARG A 37 -10.24 -10.33 -1.27
N ILE A 38 -10.00 -10.33 -2.58
CA ILE A 38 -8.93 -9.50 -3.17
C ILE A 38 -9.19 -8.02 -2.91
N LEU A 39 -10.41 -7.54 -3.18
CA LEU A 39 -10.79 -6.14 -2.99
C LEU A 39 -10.68 -5.73 -1.52
N THR A 40 -11.22 -6.54 -0.61
CA THR A 40 -11.15 -6.30 0.83
C THR A 40 -9.71 -6.24 1.31
N VAL A 41 -8.85 -7.17 0.88
CA VAL A 41 -7.43 -7.15 1.29
C VAL A 41 -6.72 -5.93 0.72
N ALA A 42 -6.88 -5.61 -0.56
CA ALA A 42 -6.21 -4.46 -1.16
C ALA A 42 -6.62 -3.13 -0.51
N VAL A 43 -7.89 -2.95 -0.16
CA VAL A 43 -8.36 -1.76 0.55
C VAL A 43 -7.85 -1.74 1.99
N LEU A 44 -7.94 -2.86 2.70
CA LEU A 44 -7.52 -2.93 4.10
C LEU A 44 -6.01 -2.71 4.26
N THR A 45 -5.19 -3.22 3.33
CA THR A 45 -3.73 -3.05 3.43
C THR A 45 -3.37 -1.58 3.42
N SER A 46 -3.80 -0.81 2.41
CA SER A 46 -3.46 0.61 2.29
C SER A 46 -4.06 1.45 3.42
N LEU A 47 -5.30 1.15 3.83
CA LEU A 47 -5.96 1.88 4.93
C LEU A 47 -5.32 1.61 6.30
N VAL A 48 -4.69 0.45 6.50
CA VAL A 48 -4.04 0.10 7.77
C VAL A 48 -2.59 0.58 7.77
N THR A 49 -1.84 0.47 6.69
CA THR A 49 -0.40 0.77 6.68
C THR A 49 -0.10 2.27 6.63
N LEU A 50 -0.82 3.02 5.79
CA LEU A 50 -0.52 4.43 5.54
C LEU A 50 -0.75 5.34 6.75
N PRO A 51 -1.83 5.26 7.54
CA PRO A 51 -1.97 6.09 8.73
C PRO A 51 -0.83 5.88 9.73
N TYR A 52 -0.36 4.64 9.90
CA TYR A 52 0.77 4.36 10.79
C TYR A 52 2.07 4.95 10.24
N LEU A 53 2.27 4.89 8.92
CA LEU A 53 3.41 5.55 8.30
C LEU A 53 3.41 7.06 8.57
N TRP A 54 2.30 7.74 8.32
CA TRP A 54 2.26 9.21 8.30
C TRP A 54 2.04 9.87 9.66
N PHE A 55 1.44 9.16 10.64
CA PHE A 55 1.17 9.71 11.96
C PHE A 55 2.00 9.07 13.07
N VAL A 56 2.42 7.81 12.92
CA VAL A 56 3.11 7.07 14.00
C VAL A 56 4.62 7.02 13.75
N LEU A 57 5.10 6.82 12.52
CA LEU A 57 6.53 6.69 12.25
C LEU A 57 7.39 7.97 12.43
N PRO A 58 6.93 9.20 12.11
CA PRO A 58 7.81 10.38 12.05
C PRO A 58 8.61 10.68 13.34
N PRO A 59 8.07 10.49 14.56
CA PRO A 59 8.84 10.71 15.80
C PRO A 59 10.01 9.74 16.02
N TYR A 60 10.05 8.60 15.31
CA TYR A 60 11.01 7.52 15.57
C TYR A 60 12.15 7.43 14.55
N VAL A 61 12.09 8.22 13.47
CA VAL A 61 13.04 8.13 12.36
C VAL A 61 13.58 9.50 11.99
N ASP A 62 14.87 9.56 11.64
CA ASP A 62 15.49 10.77 11.09
C ASP A 62 14.76 11.21 9.81
N ALA A 63 14.44 12.50 9.71
CA ALA A 63 13.75 13.09 8.56
C ALA A 63 14.43 12.78 7.22
N ARG A 64 15.76 12.60 7.20
CA ARG A 64 16.51 12.24 5.97
C ARG A 64 16.23 10.83 5.49
N LEU A 65 15.98 9.90 6.42
CA LEU A 65 15.74 8.50 6.12
C LEU A 65 14.25 8.18 6.03
N TYR A 66 13.40 9.04 6.59
CA TYR A 66 11.96 8.85 6.74
C TYR A 66 11.28 8.29 5.49
N VAL A 67 11.49 8.91 4.32
CA VAL A 67 10.86 8.47 3.07
C VAL A 67 11.31 7.06 2.69
N VAL A 68 12.62 6.81 2.62
CA VAL A 68 13.16 5.51 2.18
C VAL A 68 12.79 4.40 3.17
N SER A 69 12.95 4.63 4.47
CA SER A 69 12.59 3.66 5.49
C SER A 69 11.07 3.44 5.55
N GLY A 70 10.31 4.50 5.30
CA GLY A 70 8.87 4.49 5.34
C GLY A 70 8.27 3.61 4.25
N GLU A 71 8.61 3.92 3.00
CA GLU A 71 8.20 3.14 1.82
C GLU A 71 8.59 1.66 1.97
N PHE A 72 9.81 1.39 2.43
CA PHE A 72 10.27 0.03 2.66
C PHE A 72 9.44 -0.72 3.72
N LEU A 73 9.10 -0.05 4.83
CA LEU A 73 8.25 -0.61 5.88
C LEU A 73 6.82 -0.85 5.38
N VAL A 74 6.26 0.06 4.58
CA VAL A 74 4.93 -0.14 3.98
C VAL A 74 4.95 -1.37 3.09
N VAL A 75 5.91 -1.48 2.17
CA VAL A 75 5.98 -2.62 1.24
C VAL A 75 6.08 -3.96 2.00
N ILE A 76 6.90 -4.02 3.05
CA ILE A 76 7.03 -5.24 3.87
C ILE A 76 5.74 -5.52 4.64
N SER A 77 5.18 -4.52 5.31
CA SER A 77 3.99 -4.72 6.15
C SER A 77 2.78 -5.14 5.32
N GLU A 78 2.57 -4.53 4.17
CA GLU A 78 1.52 -4.92 3.23
C GLU A 78 1.76 -6.32 2.66
N ALA A 79 2.99 -6.65 2.26
CA ALA A 79 3.31 -8.00 1.79
C ALA A 79 2.96 -9.06 2.85
N LEU A 80 3.25 -8.80 4.13
CA LEU A 80 2.87 -9.68 5.23
C LEU A 80 1.36 -9.77 5.40
N LEU A 81 0.64 -8.64 5.36
CA LEU A 81 -0.82 -8.62 5.45
C LEU A 81 -1.47 -9.39 4.29
N ILE A 82 -1.03 -9.18 3.05
CA ILE A 82 -1.52 -9.93 1.87
C ILE A 82 -1.20 -11.43 2.04
N CYS A 83 0.02 -11.78 2.45
CA CYS A 83 0.43 -13.16 2.70
C CYS A 83 -0.50 -13.84 3.72
N MET A 84 -0.78 -13.17 4.84
CA MET A 84 -1.66 -13.70 5.90
C MET A 84 -3.12 -13.78 5.46
N LEU A 85 -3.64 -12.71 4.86
CA LEU A 85 -5.07 -12.58 4.54
C LEU A 85 -5.49 -13.35 3.29
N LEU A 86 -4.61 -13.51 2.30
CA LEU A 86 -4.89 -14.28 1.07
C LEU A 86 -4.20 -15.64 1.00
N LYS A 87 -3.37 -15.98 2.01
CA LYS A 87 -2.55 -17.20 2.01
C LYS A 87 -1.69 -17.32 0.74
N LEU A 88 -1.28 -16.17 0.19
CA LEU A 88 -0.35 -16.12 -0.93
C LEU A 88 1.07 -16.44 -0.41
N ARG A 89 1.93 -16.97 -1.28
CA ARG A 89 3.35 -17.07 -0.92
C ARG A 89 3.95 -15.67 -0.77
N LEU A 90 4.89 -15.52 0.15
CA LEU A 90 5.48 -14.22 0.52
C LEU A 90 6.16 -13.53 -0.68
N ASP A 91 6.82 -14.30 -1.54
CA ASP A 91 7.43 -13.81 -2.79
C ASP A 91 6.42 -13.10 -3.69
N LYS A 92 5.24 -13.69 -3.87
CA LYS A 92 4.15 -13.11 -4.66
C LYS A 92 3.53 -11.91 -3.96
N ALA A 93 3.31 -12.00 -2.65
CA ALA A 93 2.72 -10.91 -1.87
C ALA A 93 3.62 -9.67 -1.87
N PHE A 94 4.93 -9.87 -1.72
CA PHE A 94 5.94 -8.81 -1.83
C PHE A 94 5.93 -8.18 -3.22
N PHE A 95 5.87 -8.98 -4.29
CA PHE A 95 5.77 -8.45 -5.64
C PHE A 95 4.51 -7.60 -5.85
N VAL A 96 3.35 -8.02 -5.33
CA VAL A 96 2.11 -7.21 -5.40
C VAL A 96 2.28 -5.88 -4.70
N SER A 97 2.74 -5.89 -3.45
CA SER A 97 2.86 -4.65 -2.67
C SER A 97 3.91 -3.71 -3.27
N LEU A 98 5.06 -4.24 -3.70
CA LEU A 98 6.10 -3.44 -4.33
C LEU A 98 5.58 -2.72 -5.59
N VAL A 99 4.86 -3.43 -6.47
CA VAL A 99 4.34 -2.85 -7.70
C VAL A 99 3.21 -1.85 -7.41
N ALA A 100 2.34 -2.13 -6.43
CA ALA A 100 1.27 -1.22 -6.04
C ALA A 100 1.82 0.10 -5.46
N ASN A 101 2.72 0.02 -4.48
CA ASN A 101 3.35 1.19 -3.86
C ASN A 101 4.21 1.97 -4.87
N SER A 102 4.95 1.28 -5.74
CA SER A 102 5.71 1.96 -6.78
C SER A 102 4.78 2.74 -7.72
N ALA A 103 3.67 2.13 -8.14
CA ALA A 103 2.68 2.79 -8.98
C ALA A 103 2.10 4.02 -8.25
N SER A 104 1.62 3.87 -7.02
CA SER A 104 1.03 4.98 -6.27
C SER A 104 2.03 6.10 -6.01
N TYR A 105 3.27 5.80 -5.69
CA TYR A 105 4.35 6.78 -5.57
C TYR A 105 4.56 7.57 -6.87
N PHE A 106 4.72 6.89 -8.01
CA PHE A 106 4.93 7.56 -9.30
C PHE A 106 3.74 8.45 -9.69
N PHE A 107 2.52 7.96 -9.52
CA PHE A 107 1.32 8.76 -9.78
C PHE A 107 1.17 9.90 -8.78
N GLY A 108 1.54 9.70 -7.51
CA GLY A 108 1.54 10.73 -6.48
C GLY A 108 2.46 11.89 -6.86
N VAL A 109 3.70 11.59 -7.26
CA VAL A 109 4.68 12.61 -7.70
C VAL A 109 4.21 13.37 -8.95
N LEU A 110 3.42 12.74 -9.83
CA LEU A 110 2.95 13.36 -11.07
C LEU A 110 1.71 14.25 -10.90
N PHE A 111 0.82 13.92 -9.97
CA PHE A 111 -0.53 14.51 -9.88
C PHE A 111 -0.84 15.24 -8.56
N LEU A 112 0.02 15.13 -7.55
CA LEU A 112 -0.20 15.62 -6.18
C LEU A 112 0.96 16.49 -5.70
#